data_AF-A0A527G366-F1
#
_entry.id   AF-A0A527G366-F1
#
_cell.length_a   1.000
_cell.length_b   1.000
_cell.length_c   1.000
_cell.angle_alpha   90.00
_cell.angle_beta   90.00
_cell.angle_gamma   90.00
#
_symmetry.space_group_name_H-M   'P 1'
#
loop_
_entity.id
_entity.type
_entity.pdbx_description
1 polymer ?
#
loop_
_entity_poly.entity_id
_entity_poly.type
_entity_poly.pdbx_seq_one_letter_code
_entity_poly.pdbx_strand_id
1 'polypeptide(L)' 'ISAMPFDTLDEAVARANATPYGLAAGIFTTHLGTAHKLARRIKAGSVWVNMYHAIDPAVPFGGMKMSG' A
#
# COMPACT_ATOMS: atom_id res chain seq x y z
N ILE A 1 -7.25 -14.54 -5.15
CA ILE A 1 -7.75 -13.22 -4.70
C ILE A 1 -8.62 -13.44 -3.46
N SER A 2 -8.49 -12.59 -2.44
CA SER A 2 -9.33 -12.60 -1.24
C SER A 2 -9.87 -11.19 -1.03
N ALA A 3 -11.14 -11.06 -0.64
CA ALA A 3 -11.76 -9.79 -0.32
C ALA A 3 -12.07 -9.79 1.18
N MET A 4 -11.64 -8.74 1.88
CA MET A 4 -11.87 -8.64 3.31
C MET A 4 -12.45 -7.25 3.63
N PRO A 5 -13.64 -7.16 4.25
CA PRO A 5 -14.20 -5.88 4.67
C PRO A 5 -13.36 -5.29 5.81
N PHE A 6 -13.45 -3.98 6.00
CA PHE A 6 -12.87 -3.24 7.12
C PHE A 6 -13.78 -2.05 7.43
N ASP A 7 -13.78 -1.59 8.68
CA ASP A 7 -14.65 -0.49 9.10
C ASP A 7 -13.88 0.81 9.32
N THR A 8 -12.58 0.71 9.61
CA THR A 8 -11.74 1.88 9.86
C THR A 8 -10.43 1.82 9.08
N LEU A 9 -9.89 3.00 8.77
CA LEU A 9 -8.60 3.10 8.09
C LEU A 9 -7.44 2.59 8.96
N ASP A 10 -7.54 2.72 10.28
CA ASP A 10 -6.51 2.24 11.20
C ASP A 10 -6.45 0.71 11.22
N GLU A 11 -7.62 0.06 11.25
CA GLU A 11 -7.74 -1.38 11.12
C GLU A 11 -7.18 -1.88 9.78
N ALA A 12 -7.56 -1.22 8.67
CA ALA A 12 -7.07 -1.56 7.34
C ALA A 12 -5.54 -1.45 7.23
N VAL A 13 -4.94 -0.39 7.78
CA VAL A 13 -3.48 -0.21 7.82
C VAL A 13 -2.80 -1.27 8.68
N ALA A 14 -3.34 -1.56 9.86
CA ALA A 14 -2.79 -2.57 10.75
C ALA A 14 -2.78 -3.95 10.06
N ARG A 15 -3.90 -4.32 9.42
CA ARG A 15 -4.04 -5.57 8.68
C ARG A 15 -3.17 -5.64 7.43
N ALA A 16 -3.08 -4.55 6.65
CA ALA A 16 -2.20 -4.48 5.48
C ALA A 16 -0.72 -4.66 5.84
N ASN A 17 -0.32 -4.20 7.03
CA ASN A 17 1.06 -4.32 7.51
C ASN A 17 1.34 -5.65 8.23
N ALA A 18 0.31 -6.38 8.66
CA ALA A 18 0.38 -7.65 9.41
C ALA A 18 0.72 -8.84 8.48
N THR A 19 1.81 -8.71 7.74
CA THR A 19 2.35 -9.71 6.84
C THR A 19 3.89 -9.66 6.89
N PRO A 20 4.60 -10.79 6.72
CA PRO A 20 6.05 -10.77 6.60
C PRO A 20 6.54 -10.12 5.29
N TYR A 21 5.64 -9.82 4.36
CA TYR A 21 5.96 -9.23 3.05
C TYR A 21 5.68 -7.72 3.01
N GLY A 22 6.19 -7.06 1.97
CA GLY A 22 6.09 -5.61 1.80
C GLY A 22 6.55 -5.13 0.43
N LEU A 23 6.19 -5.84 -0.66
CA LEU A 23 6.60 -5.45 -2.01
C LEU A 23 5.89 -4.18 -2.47
N ALA A 24 4.57 -4.25 -2.60
CA ALA A 24 3.78 -3.14 -3.10
C ALA A 24 2.37 -3.08 -2.46
N ALA A 25 1.75 -1.91 -2.53
CA ALA A 25 0.38 -1.68 -2.10
C ALA A 25 -0.35 -0.69 -3.02
N GLY A 26 -1.68 -0.71 -2.97
CA GLY A 26 -2.54 0.20 -3.72
C GLY A 26 -3.62 0.79 -2.82
N ILE A 27 -3.84 2.10 -2.96
CA ILE A 27 -4.87 2.85 -2.23
C ILE A 27 -5.84 3.43 -3.23
N PHE A 28 -7.14 3.19 -3.04
CA PHE A 28 -8.20 3.78 -3.87
C PHE A 28 -9.03 4.72 -3.00
N THR A 29 -8.94 6.02 -3.28
CA THR A 29 -9.67 7.06 -2.56
C THR A 29 -9.74 8.35 -3.38
N THR A 30 -10.82 9.10 -3.23
CA THR A 30 -10.98 10.46 -3.79
C THR A 30 -10.47 11.55 -2.84
N HIS A 31 -10.12 11.20 -1.59
CA HIS A 31 -9.65 12.15 -0.59
C HIS A 31 -8.12 12.25 -0.58
N LEU A 32 -7.59 13.40 -1.01
CA LEU A 32 -6.15 13.66 -1.09
C LEU A 32 -5.42 13.47 0.26
N GLY A 33 -5.99 14.00 1.35
CA GLY A 33 -5.41 13.86 2.68
C GLY A 33 -5.32 12.39 3.12
N THR A 34 -6.32 11.58 2.78
CA THR A 34 -6.34 10.15 3.06
C THR A 34 -5.29 9.41 2.24
N ALA A 35 -5.18 9.71 0.94
CA ALA A 35 -4.18 9.10 0.05
C ALA A 35 -2.76 9.24 0.63
N HIS A 36 -2.32 10.46 0.93
CA HIS A 36 -0.98 10.70 1.45
C HIS A 36 -0.77 10.17 2.87
N LYS A 37 -1.79 10.24 3.74
CA LYS A 37 -1.71 9.68 5.10
C LYS A 37 -1.54 8.16 5.07
N LEU A 38 -2.31 7.45 4.25
CA LEU A 38 -2.22 6.00 4.12
C LEU A 38 -0.93 5.57 3.42
N ALA A 39 -0.51 6.27 2.36
CA ALA A 39 0.72 5.96 1.64
C ALA A 39 1.96 5.98 2.55
N ARG A 40 2.00 6.90 3.52
CA ARG A 40 3.08 6.93 4.54
C ARG A 40 3.00 5.84 5.60
N ARG A 41 1.82 5.27 5.86
CA ARG A 41 1.59 4.31 6.94
C ARG A 41 1.71 2.86 6.50
N ILE A 42 1.53 2.58 5.21
CA ILE A 42 1.68 1.23 4.66
C ILE A 42 3.17 0.93 4.47
N LYS A 43 3.62 -0.20 4.98
CA LYS A 43 5.00 -0.70 4.89
C LYS A 43 5.17 -1.53 3.61
N ALA A 44 5.27 -0.84 2.49
CA ALA A 44 5.57 -1.42 1.19
C ALA A 44 6.58 -0.55 0.44
N GLY A 45 7.42 -1.14 -0.40
CA GLY A 45 8.44 -0.38 -1.13
C GLY A 45 7.87 0.44 -2.29
N SER A 46 6.72 0.07 -2.85
CA SER A 46 5.95 0.90 -3.77
C SER A 46 4.49 1.01 -3.34
N VAL A 47 3.95 2.24 -3.33
CA VAL A 47 2.54 2.49 -3.02
C VAL A 47 1.91 3.31 -4.14
N TRP A 48 0.92 2.75 -4.82
CA TRP A 48 0.15 3.44 -5.84
C TRP A 48 -1.15 4.01 -5.27
N VAL A 49 -1.59 5.15 -5.81
CA VAL A 49 -2.86 5.79 -5.48
C VAL A 49 -3.72 5.86 -6.73
N ASN A 50 -4.94 5.33 -6.67
CA ASN A 50 -5.92 5.28 -7.76
C ASN A 50 -5.42 4.61 -9.05
N MET A 51 -4.40 3.75 -8.92
CA MET A 51 -3.88 2.87 -9.96
C MET A 51 -3.20 1.68 -9.28
N TYR A 52 -2.86 0.67 -10.06
CA TYR A 52 -2.09 -0.47 -9.59
C TYR A 52 -1.14 -0.95 -10.69
N HIS A 53 0.07 -1.34 -10.31
CA HIS A 53 1.07 -1.90 -11.24
C HIS A 53 1.56 -0.95 -12.34
N ALA A 54 1.58 0.36 -12.06
CA ALA A 54 2.24 1.36 -12.90
C ALA A 54 3.74 1.40 -12.58
N ILE A 55 4.57 0.87 -13.47
CA ILE A 55 6.02 0.76 -13.29
C ILE A 55 6.72 1.69 -14.30
N ASP A 56 7.68 2.46 -13.81
CA ASP A 56 8.52 3.35 -14.61
C ASP A 56 9.99 3.03 -14.31
N PRO A 57 10.84 2.77 -15.33
CA PRO A 57 12.27 2.51 -15.12
C PRO A 57 13.04 3.59 -14.37
N ALA A 58 12.55 4.83 -14.36
CA ALA A 58 13.15 5.95 -13.64
C ALA A 58 12.75 6.00 -12.14
N VAL A 59 11.75 5.23 -11.72
CA VAL A 59 11.26 5.20 -10.34
C VAL A 59 11.82 3.97 -9.62
N PRO A 60 12.46 4.12 -8.44
CA PRO A 60 12.95 2.99 -7.67
C PRO A 60 11.82 1.99 -7.36
N PHE A 61 12.09 0.71 -7.63
CA PHE A 61 11.20 -0.39 -7.30
C PHE A 61 11.94 -1.41 -6.43
N GLY A 62 11.33 -1.78 -5.31
CA GLY A 62 11.92 -2.70 -4.34
C GLY A 62 10.91 -3.08 -3.28
N GLY A 63 11.17 -4.16 -2.54
CA GLY A 63 10.32 -4.61 -1.44
C GLY A 63 10.90 -4.29 -0.07
N MET A 64 10.03 -4.27 0.93
CA MET A 64 10.40 -4.26 2.34
C MET A 64 10.27 -5.67 2.94
N LYS A 65 10.92 -5.90 4.09
CA LYS A 65 10.84 -7.15 4.87
C LYS A 65 11.33 -8.35 4.05
N MET A 66 10.55 -9.44 3.98
CA MET A 66 10.92 -10.61 3.18
C MET A 66 10.71 -10.43 1.68
N SER A 67 10.28 -9.23 1.22
CA SER A 67 10.12 -8.92 -0.20
C SER A 67 11.34 -8.26 -0.83
N GLY A 68 12.44 -8.08 -0.07
CA GLY A 68 13.68 -7.45 -0.53
C GLY A 68 14.71 -7.38 0.57
#